data_AF-T2JNG4-F1
#
_entry.id   AF-T2JNG4-F1
#
_cell.length_a   1.000
_cell.length_b   1.000
_cell.length_c   1.000
_cell.angle_alpha   90.00
_cell.angle_beta   90.00
_cell.angle_gamma   90.00
#
_symmetry.space_group_name_H-M   'P 1'
#
loop_
_entity.id
_entity.type
_entity.pdbx_description
1 polymer ?
#
loop_
_entity_poly.entity_id
_entity_poly.type
_entity_poly.pdbx_seq_one_letter_code
_entity_poly.pdbx_strand_id
1 'polypeptide(L)'
;MTSAHRSRKTIAVTETGKGKLRKAQNRNGGKRITYEDIEETLNCRVSRSTIERFFRGKAVDIDNAISIVEVLGLDLEEVVDVAIYENMRLR
;
A
#
# COMPACT_ATOMS: atom_id res chain seq x y z
N MET A 1 19.10 -21.48 15.46
CA MET A 1 17.75 -21.20 14.93
C MET A 1 17.92 -20.48 13.61
N THR A 2 17.83 -21.19 12.49
CA THR A 2 17.96 -20.63 11.15
C THR A 2 16.79 -19.68 10.90
N SER A 3 17.04 -18.36 10.87
CA SER A 3 16.02 -17.43 10.42
C SER A 3 15.78 -17.73 8.94
N ALA A 4 14.61 -18.29 8.63
CA ALA A 4 14.11 -18.29 7.28
C ALA A 4 13.88 -16.82 6.92
N HIS A 5 14.89 -16.16 6.37
CA HIS A 5 14.76 -14.88 5.69
C HIS A 5 13.91 -15.15 4.44
N ARG A 6 12.59 -15.36 4.63
CA ARG A 6 11.62 -15.30 3.55
C ARG A 6 11.85 -13.92 2.94
N SER A 7 12.34 -13.88 1.70
CA SER A 7 12.57 -12.64 0.98
C SER A 7 11.24 -11.89 0.97
N ARG A 8 11.10 -10.90 1.85
CA ARG A 8 9.88 -10.09 1.91
C ARG A 8 9.82 -9.34 0.59
N LYS A 9 8.87 -9.72 -0.28
CA LYS A 9 8.62 -9.00 -1.53
C LYS A 9 8.11 -7.62 -1.11
N THR A 10 8.90 -6.59 -1.40
CA THR A 10 8.52 -5.21 -1.05
C THR A 10 8.31 -4.38 -2.29
N ILE A 11 7.32 -3.50 -2.25
CA ILE A 11 6.94 -2.64 -3.36
C ILE A 11 6.77 -1.20 -2.90
N ALA A 12 7.11 -0.26 -3.77
CA ALA A 12 7.02 1.17 -3.52
C ALA A 12 6.04 1.82 -4.51
N VAL A 13 5.37 2.87 -4.02
CA VAL A 13 4.46 3.68 -4.82
C VAL A 13 5.26 4.62 -5.72
N THR A 14 4.84 4.75 -6.98
CA THR A 14 5.40 5.75 -7.91
C THR A 14 4.96 7.17 -7.53
N GLU A 15 5.61 8.21 -8.06
CA GLU A 15 5.15 9.60 -7.82
C GLU A 15 3.70 9.82 -8.31
N THR A 16 3.34 9.27 -9.46
CA THR A 16 1.95 9.30 -9.97
C THR A 16 1.01 8.54 -9.05
N GLY A 17 1.44 7.39 -8.54
CA GLY A 17 0.67 6.58 -7.59
C GLY A 17 0.39 7.30 -6.27
N LYS A 18 1.34 8.07 -5.74
CA LYS A 18 1.11 8.92 -4.56
C LYS A 18 -0.05 9.89 -4.81
N GLY A 19 -0.09 10.49 -5.99
CA GLY A 19 -1.19 11.36 -6.41
C GLY A 19 -2.54 10.63 -6.41
N LYS A 20 -2.59 9.40 -6.91
CA LYS A 20 -3.81 8.58 -6.89
C LYS A 20 -4.25 8.20 -5.48
N LEU A 21 -3.33 7.76 -4.62
CA LEU A 21 -3.61 7.46 -3.21
C LEU A 21 -4.23 8.67 -2.50
N ARG A 22 -3.66 9.86 -2.69
CA ARG A 22 -4.17 11.11 -2.10
C ARG A 22 -5.56 11.47 -2.62
N LYS A 23 -5.81 11.27 -3.91
CA LYS A 23 -7.13 11.50 -4.51
C LYS A 23 -8.16 10.51 -3.96
N ALA A 24 -7.80 9.23 -3.82
CA ALA A 24 -8.68 8.21 -3.28
C ALA A 24 -9.05 8.47 -1.81
N GLN A 25 -8.12 8.98 -0.99
CA GLN A 25 -8.45 9.42 0.38
C GLN A 25 -9.60 10.44 0.42
N ASN A 26 -9.78 11.26 -0.62
CA ASN A 26 -10.78 12.33 -0.66
C ASN A 26 -12.12 11.92 -1.32
N ARG A 27 -12.20 10.72 -1.92
CA ARG A 27 -13.40 10.28 -2.67
C ARG A 27 -14.53 9.76 -1.79
N ASN A 28 -14.32 9.52 -0.51
CA ASN A 28 -15.31 8.89 0.36
C ASN A 28 -16.30 9.91 0.96
N GLY A 29 -17.32 10.30 0.19
CA GLY A 29 -18.44 11.10 0.70
C GLY A 29 -18.06 12.51 1.17
N GLY A 30 -16.93 13.05 0.69
CA GLY A 30 -16.45 14.40 1.03
C GLY A 30 -15.61 14.49 2.31
N LYS A 31 -15.56 13.43 3.13
CA LYS A 31 -14.63 13.35 4.27
C LYS A 31 -13.37 12.60 3.87
N ARG A 32 -12.22 13.20 4.14
CA ARG A 32 -10.92 12.56 3.90
C ARG A 32 -10.75 11.35 4.83
N ILE A 33 -10.44 10.19 4.26
CA ILE A 33 -9.99 9.00 5.01
C ILE A 33 -8.58 9.27 5.55
N THR A 34 -8.42 9.20 6.87
CA THR A 34 -7.14 9.37 7.58
C THR A 34 -6.31 8.08 7.56
N TYR A 35 -5.08 8.11 8.08
CA TYR A 35 -4.30 6.87 8.19
C TYR A 35 -4.80 5.98 9.32
N GLU A 36 -5.32 6.61 10.37
CA GLU A 36 -6.05 6.00 11.48
C GLU A 36 -7.26 5.21 10.96
N ASP A 37 -8.09 5.84 10.11
CA ASP A 37 -9.26 5.17 9.52
C ASP A 37 -8.87 3.93 8.70
N ILE A 38 -7.75 4.00 7.95
CA ILE A 38 -7.23 2.86 7.18
C ILE A 38 -6.73 1.76 8.12
N GLU A 39 -5.97 2.11 9.15
CA GLU A 39 -5.48 1.18 10.17
C GLU A 39 -6.63 0.45 10.87
N GLU A 40 -7.67 1.18 11.26
CA GLU A 40 -8.89 0.65 11.86
C GLU A 40 -9.65 -0.27 10.90
N THR A 41 -9.83 0.13 9.64
CA THR A 41 -10.49 -0.68 8.61
C THR A 41 -9.77 -2.01 8.38
N LEU A 42 -8.44 -2.02 8.51
CA LEU A 42 -7.60 -3.21 8.41
C LEU A 42 -7.53 -4.02 9.72
N ASN A 43 -8.33 -3.71 10.73
CA ASN A 43 -8.29 -4.33 12.06
C ASN A 43 -6.87 -4.35 12.66
N CYS A 44 -6.11 -3.25 12.49
CA CYS A 44 -4.74 -3.08 12.96
C CYS A 44 -3.73 -4.11 12.42
N ARG A 45 -4.06 -4.84 11.34
CA ARG A 45 -3.12 -5.78 10.69
C ARG A 45 -1.93 -5.05 10.05
N VAL A 46 -2.13 -3.82 9.61
CA VAL A 46 -1.10 -2.95 9.04
C VAL A 46 -0.98 -1.72 9.93
N SER A 47 0.22 -1.50 10.49
CA SER A 47 0.46 -0.35 11.37
C SER A 47 0.35 0.98 10.62
N ARG A 48 -0.07 2.03 11.32
CA ARG A 48 -0.06 3.41 10.80
C ARG A 48 1.27 3.83 10.21
N SER A 49 2.36 3.47 10.87
CA SER A 49 3.73 3.76 10.39
C SER A 49 4.03 3.10 9.05
N THR A 50 3.46 1.92 8.77
CA THR A 50 3.58 1.23 7.49
C THR A 50 2.72 1.91 6.42
N ILE A 51 1.49 2.29 6.78
CA ILE A 51 0.59 3.05 5.89
C ILE A 51 1.25 4.37 5.48
N GLU A 52 1.79 5.13 6.44
CA GLU A 52 2.53 6.36 6.18
C GLU A 52 3.75 6.13 5.29
N ARG A 53 4.53 5.06 5.53
CA ARG A 53 5.66 4.67 4.67
C ARG A 53 5.21 4.54 3.22
N PHE A 54 4.14 3.77 3.00
CA PHE A 54 3.61 3.50 1.67
C PHE A 54 3.17 4.79 0.98
N PHE A 55 2.40 5.64 1.65
CA PHE A 55 1.97 6.94 1.14
C PHE A 55 3.13 7.92 0.87
N ARG A 56 4.28 7.75 1.53
CA ARG A 56 5.52 8.50 1.26
C ARG A 56 6.33 7.90 0.10
N GLY A 57 5.86 6.81 -0.51
CA GLY A 57 6.56 6.09 -1.59
C GLY A 57 7.73 5.23 -1.10
N LYS A 58 7.77 4.91 0.19
CA LYS A 58 8.78 3.98 0.72
C LYS A 58 8.29 2.55 0.51
N ALA A 59 9.22 1.66 0.19
CA ALA A 59 8.91 0.24 0.01
C ALA A 59 8.33 -0.35 1.31
N VAL A 60 7.25 -1.12 1.16
CA VAL A 60 6.57 -1.90 2.20
C VAL A 60 6.29 -3.31 1.67
N ASP A 61 5.97 -4.24 2.56
CA ASP A 61 5.56 -5.59 2.18
C ASP A 61 4.36 -5.56 1.21
N ILE A 62 4.39 -6.44 0.20
CA ILE A 62 3.39 -6.44 -0.88
C ILE A 62 1.97 -6.71 -0.37
N ASP A 63 1.80 -7.60 0.61
CA ASP A 63 0.49 -7.93 1.16
C ASP A 63 -0.10 -6.73 1.92
N ASN A 64 0.78 -5.97 2.60
CA ASN A 64 0.40 -4.70 3.22
C ASN A 64 0.03 -3.65 2.17
N ALA A 65 0.77 -3.56 1.06
CA ALA A 65 0.48 -2.62 -0.01
C ALA A 65 -0.89 -2.91 -0.65
N ILE A 66 -1.19 -4.17 -0.96
CA ILE A 66 -2.49 -4.63 -1.49
C ILE A 66 -3.60 -4.24 -0.51
N SER A 67 -3.47 -4.61 0.76
CA SER A 67 -4.47 -4.30 1.79
C SER A 67 -4.76 -2.80 1.89
N ILE A 68 -3.74 -1.93 1.78
CA ILE A 68 -3.92 -0.47 1.85
C ILE A 68 -4.68 0.07 0.63
N VAL A 69 -4.36 -0.40 -0.59
CA VAL A 69 -5.03 0.11 -1.81
C VAL A 69 -6.47 -0.36 -1.92
N GLU A 70 -6.77 -1.58 -1.46
CA GLU A 70 -8.13 -2.13 -1.43
C GLU A 70 -9.07 -1.29 -0.55
N VAL A 71 -8.59 -0.85 0.63
CA VAL A 71 -9.35 0.07 1.51
C VAL A 71 -9.73 1.38 0.79
N LEU A 72 -8.88 1.82 -0.14
CA LEU A 72 -9.09 3.03 -0.92
C LEU A 72 -9.85 2.78 -2.23
N GLY A 73 -10.25 1.53 -2.50
CA GLY A 73 -10.92 1.14 -3.75
C GLY A 73 -10.04 1.32 -4.98
N LEU A 74 -8.74 1.04 -4.84
CA LEU A 74 -7.74 1.09 -5.93
C LEU A 74 -7.11 -0.28 -6.14
N ASP A 75 -6.66 -0.54 -7.36
CA ASP A 75 -5.79 -1.67 -7.64
C ASP A 75 -4.32 -1.31 -7.41
N LEU A 76 -3.49 -2.29 -7.02
CA LEU A 76 -2.08 -2.03 -6.72
C LEU A 76 -1.33 -1.52 -7.95
N GLU A 77 -1.61 -2.09 -9.13
CA GLU A 77 -1.07 -1.70 -10.44
C GLU A 77 -1.30 -0.23 -10.77
N GLU A 78 -2.33 0.39 -10.20
CA GLU A 78 -2.59 1.79 -10.43
C GLU A 78 -1.56 2.70 -9.78
N VAL A 79 -0.92 2.26 -8.70
CA VAL A 79 -0.08 3.10 -7.84
C VAL A 79 1.38 2.71 -7.82
N VAL A 80 1.73 1.54 -8.35
CA VAL A 80 3.12 1.04 -8.42
C VAL A 80 3.61 0.96 -9.87
N ASP A 81 4.88 0.63 -10.05
CA ASP A 81 5.40 0.30 -11.37
C ASP A 81 4.94 -1.12 -11.76
N VAL A 82 4.16 -1.22 -12.84
CA VAL A 82 3.56 -2.48 -13.30
C VAL A 82 4.64 -3.50 -13.70
N ALA A 83 5.73 -3.06 -14.33
CA ALA A 83 6.81 -3.97 -14.71
C ALA A 83 7.49 -4.56 -13.46
N ILE A 84 7.68 -3.77 -12.41
CA ILE A 84 8.19 -4.26 -11.12
C ILE A 84 7.19 -5.24 -10.48
N TYR A 85 5.90 -4.90 -10.48
CA TYR A 85 4.86 -5.73 -9.87
C TYR A 85 4.70 -7.09 -10.56
N GLU A 86 4.64 -7.12 -11.89
CA GLU A 86 4.53 -8.35 -12.68
C GLU A 86 5.76 -9.26 -12.47
N ASN A 87 6.96 -8.67 -12.42
CA ASN A 87 8.17 -9.42 -12.09
C ASN A 87 8.13 -10.06 -10.69
N MET A 88 7.40 -9.48 -9.73
CA MET A 88 7.20 -10.07 -8.40
C MET A 88 6.12 -11.15 -8.38
N ARG A 89 5.12 -11.06 -9.26
CA ARG A 89 4.02 -12.04 -9.37
C ARG A 89 4.46 -13.34 -10.04
N LEU A 90 5.39 -13.27 -10.99
CA LEU A 90 5.89 -14.41 -11.76
C LEU A 90 6.97 -15.25 -11.03
N ARG A 91 7.34 -14.88 -9.79
CA ARG A 91 8.38 -15.54 -8.99
C ARG A 91 7.81 -16.16 -7.73
#